data_AF-A0A536CF07-F1
#
_entry.id   AF-A0A536CF07-F1
#
_cell.length_a   1.000
_cell.length_b   1.000
_cell.length_c   1.000
_cell.angle_alpha   90.00
_cell.angle_beta   90.00
_cell.angle_gamma   90.00
#
_symmetry.space_group_name_H-M   'P 1'
#
loop_
_entity.id
_entity.type
_entity.pdbx_description
1 polymer ?
#
loop_
_entity_poly.entity_id
_entity_poly.type
_entity_poly.pdbx_seq_one_letter_code
_entity_poly.pdbx_strand_id
1 'polypeptide(L)' 'MPETVDRASVKEFANRLLDIYTGGFLTYMIEIGEATGLFTAAVEGPASSVQLAERAGLSERHVRE' A
#
# COMPACT_ATOMS: atom_id res chain seq x y z
N MET A 1 2.32 40.59 18.72
CA MET A 1 2.82 40.33 17.36
C MET A 1 2.22 39.00 16.93
N PRO A 2 1.69 38.82 15.71
CA PRO A 2 1.22 37.51 15.31
C PRO A 2 2.43 36.56 15.29
N GLU A 3 2.30 35.44 16.00
CA GLU A 3 3.31 34.39 16.02
C GLU A 3 3.48 33.87 14.59
N THR A 4 4.67 34.06 14.03
CA THR A 4 4.96 33.64 12.65
C THR A 4 5.21 32.14 12.66
N VAL A 5 4.29 31.38 12.06
CA VAL A 5 4.42 29.93 11.91
C VAL A 5 5.70 29.60 11.14
N ASP A 6 6.53 28.72 11.70
CA ASP A 6 7.70 28.19 11.03
C ASP A 6 7.28 27.28 9.86
N ARG A 7 7.60 27.72 8.64
CA ARG A 7 7.27 26.99 7.42
C ARG A 7 8.01 25.66 7.31
N ALA A 8 9.20 25.54 7.89
CA ALA A 8 9.95 24.28 7.87
C ALA A 8 9.23 23.22 8.72
N SER A 9 8.84 23.58 9.94
CA SER A 9 8.04 22.72 10.82
C SER A 9 6.71 22.29 10.19
N VAL A 10 6.01 23.18 9.46
CA VAL A 10 4.78 22.83 8.74
C VAL A 10 5.03 21.78 7.66
N LYS A 11 6.12 21.92 6.90
CA LYS A 11 6.48 20.97 5.84
C LYS A 11 6.83 19.60 6.42
N GLU A 12 7.59 19.57 7.51
CA GLU A 12 7.94 18.33 8.20
C GLU A 12 6.70 17.61 8.72
N PHE A 13 5.77 18.36 9.33
CA PHE A 13 4.50 17.80 9.78
C PHE A 13 3.69 17.23 8.61
N ALA A 14 3.59 17.93 7.49
CA ALA A 14 2.87 17.46 6.32
C ALA A 14 3.47 16.16 5.76
N ASN A 15 4.79 16.05 5.69
CA ASN A 15 5.47 14.82 5.29
C ASN A 15 5.15 13.67 6.25
N ARG A 16 5.26 13.91 7.56
CA ARG A 16 4.97 12.88 8.57
C ARG A 16 3.52 12.41 8.51
N LEU A 17 2.57 13.31 8.21
CA LEU A 17 1.17 12.94 8.02
C LEU A 17 0.99 12.03 6.80
N LEU A 18 1.66 12.33 5.69
CA LEU A 18 1.63 11.48 4.49
C LEU A 18 2.27 10.12 4.75
N ASP A 19 3.37 10.06 5.51
CA ASP A 19 4.01 8.80 5.90
C ASP A 19 3.08 7.92 6.72
N ILE A 20 2.37 8.50 7.71
CA ILE A 20 1.38 7.78 8.52
C ILE A 20 0.24 7.25 7.64
N TYR A 21 -0.27 8.09 6.74
CA TYR A 21 -1.37 7.71 5.86
C TYR A 21 -0.96 6.57 4.94
N THR A 22 0.14 6.74 4.19
CA THR A 22 0.66 5.71 3.27
C THR A 22 1.03 4.42 4.00
N GLY A 23 1.62 4.50 5.20
CA GLY A 23 1.89 3.33 6.04
C GLY A 23 0.61 2.59 6.48
N GLY A 24 -0.46 3.32 6.80
CA GLY A 24 -1.77 2.75 7.08
C GLY A 24 -2.37 2.02 5.87
N PHE A 25 -2.33 2.64 4.69
CA PHE A 25 -2.76 1.99 3.45
C PHE A 25 -1.94 0.74 3.12
N LEU A 26 -0.62 0.80 3.28
CA LEU A 26 0.26 -0.35 3.07
C LEU A 26 -0.12 -1.51 4.00
N THR A 27 -0.37 -1.21 5.28
CA THR A 27 -0.81 -2.22 6.26
C THR A 27 -2.12 -2.88 5.82
N TYR A 28 -3.08 -2.08 5.35
CA TYR A 28 -4.34 -2.59 4.83
C TYR A 28 -4.17 -3.43 3.56
N MET A 29 -3.26 -3.04 2.63
CA MET A 29 -2.96 -3.86 1.45
C MET A 29 -2.32 -5.21 1.81
N ILE A 30 -1.50 -5.26 2.87
CA ILE A 30 -0.96 -6.51 3.39
C ILE A 30 -2.09 -7.42 3.91
N GLU A 31 -3.03 -6.86 4.68
CA GLU A 31 -4.20 -7.62 5.14
C GLU A 31 -5.02 -8.18 3.98
N ILE A 32 -5.27 -7.38 2.93
CA ILE A 32 -5.97 -7.85 1.72
C ILE A 32 -5.19 -8.99 1.07
N GLY A 33 -3.87 -8.87 0.93
CA GLY A 33 -3.03 -9.90 0.33
C GLY A 33 -3.10 -11.25 1.06
N GLU A 34 -3.17 -11.21 2.39
CA GLU A 34 -3.36 -12.40 3.23
C GLU A 34 -4.79 -12.94 3.12
N ALA A 35 -5.81 -12.09 3.33
CA ALA A 35 -7.21 -12.49 3.36
C ALA A 35 -7.71 -13.06 2.02
N THR A 36 -7.10 -12.65 0.91
CA THR A 36 -7.41 -13.14 -0.44
C THR A 36 -6.56 -14.33 -0.87
N GLY A 37 -5.55 -14.73 -0.08
CA GLY A 37 -4.59 -15.77 -0.45
C GLY A 37 -3.59 -15.35 -1.54
N LEU A 38 -3.55 -14.07 -1.90
CA LEU A 38 -2.65 -13.53 -2.95
C LEU A 38 -1.18 -13.77 -2.61
N PHE A 39 -0.78 -13.64 -1.34
CA PHE A 39 0.59 -13.91 -0.92
C PHE A 39 0.95 -15.40 -1.01
N THR A 40 0.02 -16.29 -0.66
CA THR A 40 0.21 -17.73 -0.83
C THR A 40 0.43 -18.08 -2.30
N ALA A 41 -0.36 -17.51 -3.22
CA ALA A 41 -0.18 -17.70 -4.67
C ALA A 41 1.16 -17.14 -5.20
N ALA A 42 1.66 -16.07 -4.59
CA ALA A 42 2.95 -15.46 -4.96
C ALA A 42 4.15 -16.31 -4.53
N VAL A 43 4.03 -17.14 -3.49
CA VAL A 43 5.11 -18.04 -3.02
C VAL A 43 5.51 -19.06 -4.08
N GLU A 44 4.61 -19.41 -5.00
CA GLU A 44 4.90 -20.33 -6.12
C GLU A 44 5.96 -19.80 -7.10
N GLY A 45 6.33 -18.52 -7.00
CA GLY A 45 7.43 -17.91 -7.72
C GLY A 45 7.01 -16.74 -8.61
N PRO A 46 7.96 -16.13 -9.35
CA PRO A 46 7.68 -14.97 -10.20
C PRO A 46 6.51 -15.21 -11.16
N ALA A 47 5.67 -14.20 -11.32
CA ALA A 47 4.47 -14.23 -12.14
C ALA A 47 4.16 -12.82 -12.67
N SER A 48 3.53 -12.74 -13.84
CA SER A 48 2.81 -11.53 -14.25
C SER A 48 1.54 -11.34 -13.41
N SER A 49 0.91 -10.17 -13.46
CA SER A 49 -0.38 -9.92 -12.79
C SER A 49 -1.46 -10.91 -13.25
N VAL A 50 -1.50 -11.24 -14.54
CA VAL A 50 -2.42 -12.24 -15.11
C VAL A 50 -2.18 -13.62 -14.49
N GLN A 51 -0.92 -14.08 -14.50
CA GLN A 51 -0.56 -15.40 -13.96
C GLN A 51 -0.83 -15.48 -12.45
N LEU A 52 -0.55 -14.40 -11.72
CA LEU A 52 -0.80 -14.37 -10.28
C LEU A 52 -2.29 -14.36 -9.96
N ALA A 53 -3.10 -13.64 -10.74
CA ALA A 53 -4.55 -13.64 -10.60
C ALA A 53 -5.16 -15.01 -10.91
N GLU A 54 -4.65 -15.72 -11.92
CA GLU A 54 -5.04 -17.10 -12.22
C GLU A 54 -4.71 -18.05 -11.07
N ARG A 55 -3.50 -17.94 -10.49
CA ARG A 55 -3.09 -18.75 -9.31
C ARG A 55 -3.97 -18.48 -8.09
N ALA A 56 -4.28 -17.21 -7.83
CA ALA A 56 -5.07 -16.80 -6.66
C ALA A 56 -6.60 -16.93 -6.87
N GLY A 57 -7.07 -17.18 -8.09
CA GLY A 57 -8.51 -17.16 -8.41
C GLY A 57 -9.15 -15.78 -8.29
N LEU A 58 -8.38 -14.70 -8.56
CA LEU A 58 -8.80 -13.31 -8.41
C LEU A 58 -8.96 -12.61 -9.76
N SER A 59 -9.55 -11.43 -9.74
CA SER A 59 -9.57 -10.55 -10.91
C SER A 59 -8.20 -9.88 -11.10
N GLU A 60 -7.62 -10.03 -12.30
CA GLU A 60 -6.32 -9.45 -12.65
C GLU A 60 -6.23 -7.95 -12.38
N ARG A 61 -7.33 -7.22 -12.60
CA ARG A 61 -7.36 -5.78 -12.36
C ARG A 61 -7.03 -5.42 -10.92
N HIS A 62 -7.61 -6.15 -9.95
CA HIS A 62 -7.37 -5.91 -8.53
C HIS A 62 -6.04 -6.46 -8.02
N VAL A 63 -5.45 -7.43 -8.74
CA VAL A 63 -4.10 -7.92 -8.44
C VAL A 63 -3.03 -6.93 -8.92
N ARG A 64 -3.34 -6.14 -9.96
CA ARG A 64 -2.43 -5.14 -10.52
C ARG A 64 -2.47 -3.78 -9.81
N GLU A 65 -3.66 -3.35 -9.41
CA GLU A 65 -3.90 -2.09 -8.68
C GLU A 65 -3.38 -2.16 -7.23
#